data_AF-A0A1I5A908-F1
#
_entry.id   AF-A0A1I5A908-F1
#
_cell.length_a   1.000
_cell.length_b   1.000
_cell.length_c   1.000
_cell.angle_alpha   90.00
_cell.angle_beta   90.00
_cell.angle_gamma   90.00
#
_symmetry.space_group_name_H-M   'P 1'
#
loop_
_entity.id
_entity.type
_entity.pdbx_description
1 polymer ?
#
loop_
_entity_poly.entity_id
_entity_poly.type
_entity_poly.pdbx_seq_one_letter_code
_entity_poly.pdbx_strand_id
1 'polypeptide(L)' 'MRNSYSTPAEAIRPIAAVLEAAQYLFNDEYGKELAHDLLAWAQETAVRATQAMSGVEESDCE' A
#
# COMPACT_ATOMS: atom_id res chain seq x y z
N MET A 1 -11.72 -6.07 -12.30
CA MET A 1 -11.38 -5.11 -11.24
C MET A 1 -10.42 -4.08 -11.84
N ARG A 2 -10.65 -2.77 -11.66
CA ARG A 2 -9.72 -1.75 -12.19
C ARG A 2 -8.46 -1.77 -11.32
N ASN A 3 -7.30 -2.02 -11.94
CA ASN A 3 -6.00 -1.85 -11.32
C ASN A 3 -5.91 -0.41 -10.79
N SER A 4 -5.91 -0.23 -9.47
CA SER A 4 -6.06 1.08 -8.82
C SER A 4 -4.87 2.03 -9.04
N TYR A 5 -3.79 1.55 -9.66
CA TYR A 5 -2.64 2.35 -10.08
C TYR A 5 -2.16 1.79 -11.42
N SER A 6 -2.17 2.64 -12.45
CA SER A 6 -1.74 2.29 -13.81
C SER A 6 -0.21 2.24 -13.92
N THR A 7 0.49 2.92 -13.02
CA THR A 7 1.95 2.86 -12.88
C THR A 7 2.38 2.92 -11.41
N PRO A 8 3.55 2.36 -11.04
CA PRO A 8 4.03 2.45 -9.66
C PRO A 8 4.29 3.86 -9.16
N ALA A 9 4.59 4.79 -10.07
CA ALA A 9 4.73 6.20 -9.73
C ALA A 9 3.44 6.80 -9.14
N GLU A 10 2.26 6.28 -9.54
CA GLU A 10 0.97 6.71 -8.99
C GLU A 10 0.74 6.18 -7.57
N ALA A 11 1.35 5.03 -7.22
CA ALA A 11 1.25 4.43 -5.89
C ALA A 11 2.19 5.10 -4.86
N ILE A 12 3.28 5.76 -5.31
CA ILE A 12 4.27 6.40 -4.41
C ILE A 12 3.63 7.49 -3.54
N ARG A 13 2.79 8.35 -4.13
CA ARG A 13 2.15 9.47 -3.41
C ARG A 13 1.24 8.99 -2.27
N PRO A 14 0.29 8.07 -2.49
CA PRO A 14 -0.56 7.58 -1.40
C PRO A 14 0.20 6.74 -0.38
N ILE A 15 1.21 5.95 -0.79
CA ILE A 15 2.10 5.25 0.15
C ILE A 15 2.80 6.25 1.07
N ALA A 16 3.38 7.32 0.53
CA ALA A 16 4.07 8.33 1.33
C ALA A 16 3.14 9.01 2.35
N ALA A 17 1.92 9.37 1.94
CA ALA A 17 0.92 9.97 2.83
C ALA A 17 0.52 9.02 3.97
N VAL A 18 0.40 7.73 3.69
CA VAL A 18 0.06 6.72 4.69
C VAL A 18 1.21 6.48 5.67
N LEU A 19 2.45 6.45 5.20
CA LEU A 19 3.62 6.33 6.07
C LEU A 19 3.75 7.53 7.02
N GLU A 20 3.48 8.74 6.53
CA GLU A 20 3.44 9.95 7.36
C GLU A 20 2.35 9.85 8.44
N ALA A 21 1.12 9.46 8.07
CA ALA A 21 0.03 9.27 9.03
C ALA A 21 0.36 8.20 10.09
N ALA A 22 0.94 7.07 9.68
CA ALA A 22 1.34 6.00 10.58
C ALA A 22 2.38 6.47 11.60
N GLN A 23 3.30 7.36 11.21
CA GLN A 23 4.31 7.93 12.12
C GLN A 23 3.69 8.80 13.21
N TYR A 24 2.68 9.60 12.87
CA TYR A 24 1.93 10.39 13.87
C TYR A 24 1.14 9.48 14.82
N LEU A 25 0.47 8.45 14.27
CA LEU A 25 -0.34 7.50 15.04
C LEU A 25 0.48 6.59 15.95
N PHE A 26 1.76 6.34 15.64
CA PHE A 26 2.63 5.51 16.49
C PHE A 26 2.88 6.14 17.87
N ASN A 27 2.79 7.47 17.96
CA ASN A 27 2.93 8.22 19.20
C ASN A 27 1.61 8.40 19.96
N ASP A 28 0.49 8.00 19.36
CA ASP A 28 -0.84 8.00 19.98
C ASP A 28 -1.05 6.70 20.76
N GLU A 29 -1.58 6.80 21.99
CA GLU A 29 -1.85 5.66 22.87
C GLU A 29 -2.87 4.68 22.25
N TYR A 30 -3.78 5.19 21.41
CA TYR A 30 -4.83 4.42 20.73
C TYR A 30 -4.57 4.23 19.23
N GLY A 31 -3.63 4.97 18.65
CA GLY A 31 -3.35 4.96 17.21
C GLY A 31 -2.49 3.80 16.72
N LYS A 32 -1.91 2.98 17.62
CA LYS A 32 -0.94 1.94 17.25
C LYS A 32 -1.51 0.88 16.33
N GLU A 33 -2.70 0.36 16.62
CA GLU A 33 -3.35 -0.66 15.78
C GLU A 33 -3.60 -0.12 14.36
N LEU A 34 -4.16 1.09 14.26
CA LEU A 34 -4.36 1.76 12.97
C LEU A 34 -3.03 2.03 12.25
N ALA A 35 -1.97 2.40 12.97
CA ALA A 35 -0.65 2.58 12.38
C ALA A 35 -0.11 1.28 11.78
N HIS A 36 -0.32 0.14 12.44
CA HIS A 36 0.04 -1.18 11.93
C HIS A 36 -0.74 -1.52 10.65
N ASP A 37 -2.06 -1.28 10.63
CA ASP A 37 -2.90 -1.53 9.45
C ASP A 37 -2.47 -0.67 8.25
N LEU A 38 -2.16 0.61 8.51
CA LEU A 38 -1.66 1.55 7.50
C LEU A 38 -0.31 1.10 6.91
N LEU A 39 0.60 0.59 7.75
CA LEU A 39 1.87 0.04 7.30
C LEU A 39 1.68 -1.23 6.46
N ALA A 40 0.79 -2.13 6.88
CA ALA A 40 0.47 -3.34 6.11
C ALA A 40 -0.13 -2.99 4.75
N TRP A 41 -1.09 -2.06 4.72
CA TRP A 41 -1.67 -1.55 3.48
C TRP A 41 -0.63 -0.94 2.53
N ALA A 42 0.31 -0.15 3.06
CA ALA A 42 1.37 0.47 2.27
C ALA A 42 2.28 -0.58 1.63
N GLN A 43 2.61 -1.65 2.35
CA GLN A 43 3.41 -2.78 1.84
C GLN A 43 2.67 -3.53 0.72
N GLU A 44 1.40 -3.90 0.95
CA GLU A 44 0.58 -4.56 -0.08
C GLU A 44 0.44 -3.70 -1.33
N THR A 45 0.24 -2.38 -1.16
CA THR A 45 0.11 -1.45 -2.28
C THR A 45 1.42 -1.37 -3.08
N ALA A 46 2.57 -1.37 -2.41
CA ALA A 46 3.87 -1.40 -3.07
C ALA A 46 4.09 -2.69 -3.87
N VAL A 47 3.69 -3.85 -3.32
CA VAL A 47 3.76 -5.15 -4.00
C VAL A 47 2.86 -5.16 -5.24
N ARG A 48 1.58 -4.77 -5.09
CA ARG A 48 0.62 -4.71 -6.19
C ARG A 48 1.07 -3.77 -7.30
N ALA A 49 1.59 -2.60 -6.94
CA ALA A 49 2.16 -1.66 -7.91
C ALA A 49 3.33 -2.29 -8.68
N THR A 50 4.26 -2.96 -7.99
CA THR A 50 5.41 -3.63 -8.61
C THR A 50 4.99 -4.77 -9.53
N GLN A 51 3.98 -5.57 -9.13
CA GLN A 51 3.42 -6.66 -9.93
C GLN A 51 2.74 -6.12 -11.21
N ALA A 52 1.99 -5.02 -11.10
CA ALA A 52 1.38 -4.35 -12.25
C ALA A 52 2.42 -3.88 -13.29
N MET A 53 3.64 -3.53 -12.84
CA MET A 53 4.76 -3.16 -13.71
C MET A 53 5.41 -4.37 -14.39
N SER A 54 5.37 -5.54 -13.75
CA SER A 54 6.03 -6.75 -14.25
C SER A 54 5.18 -7.54 -15.24
N GLY A 55 3.94 -7.11 -15.52
CA GLY A 55 3.04 -7.83 -16.43
C GLY A 55 2.70 -9.25 -15.97
N VAL A 56 2.88 -9.55 -14.68
CA VAL A 56 2.43 -10.82 -14.11
C VAL A 56 0.93 -10.65 -13.86
N GLU A 57 0.14 -10.96 -14.88
CA GLU A 57 -1.21 -11.41 -14.66
C GLU A 57 -1.10 -12.60 -13.71
N GLU A 58 -1.51 -12.43 -12.44
CA GLU A 58 -1.86 -13.56 -11.60
C GLU A 58 -2.95 -14.32 -12.37
N SER A 59 -2.56 -15.38 -13.08
CA SER A 59 -3.53 -16.37 -13.52
C SER A 59 -4.14 -16.92 -12.24
N ASP A 60 -5.43 -16.66 -12.05
CA ASP A 60 -6.30 -17.47 -11.22
C ASP A 60 -5.93 -18.95 -11.45
N CYS A 61 -5.30 -19.57 -10.46
CA CYS A 61 -5.20 -21.01 -10.38
C CYS A 61 -6.41 -21.47 -9.55
N GLU A 62 -7.32 -22.15 -10.25
CA GLU A 62 -8.52 -22.84 -9.77
C GLU A 62 -8.34 -23.64 -8.46
#